data_AF-A0A935Z2E1-F1
#
_entry.id   AF-A0A935Z2E1-F1
#
_cell.length_a   1.000
_cell.length_b   1.000
_cell.length_c   1.000
_cell.angle_alpha   90.00
_cell.angle_beta   90.00
_cell.angle_gamma   90.00
#
_symmetry.space_group_name_H-M   'P 1'
#
loop_
_entity.id
_entity.type
_entity.pdbx_description
1 polymer ?
#
loop_
_entity_poly.entity_id
_entity_poly.type
_entity_poly.pdbx_seq_one_letter_code
_entity_poly.pdbx_strand_id
1 'polypeptide(L)'
;MKNFSNLKQLLFAWQELPIPGRLYIEVRGDIENAQFWAVSSKEAKNQLMIETEFGRVPEILMNFHVKSFLDTQIFQDIVSLQLEGGTELQDYKSVIQAIYYYLECDDFMH
;
A
#
# COMPACT_ATOMS: atom_id res chain seq x y z
N MET A 1 10.85 -7.28 -3.97
CA MET A 1 9.53 -6.68 -4.18
C MET A 1 8.52 -7.80 -4.04
N LYS A 2 7.45 -7.59 -3.28
CA LYS A 2 6.31 -8.52 -3.21
C LYS A 2 5.14 -7.91 -3.98
N ASN A 3 4.41 -8.71 -4.75
CA ASN A 3 3.19 -8.31 -5.46
C ASN A 3 1.99 -9.04 -4.84
N PHE A 4 0.87 -8.33 -4.77
CA PHE A 4 -0.41 -8.85 -4.27
C PHE A 4 -1.49 -8.52 -5.31
N SER A 5 -2.30 -9.52 -5.66
CA SER A 5 -3.28 -9.37 -6.74
C SER A 5 -4.54 -8.59 -6.34
N ASN A 6 -4.76 -8.37 -5.04
CA ASN A 6 -5.89 -7.64 -4.47
C ASN A 6 -5.62 -7.27 -3.01
N LEU A 7 -6.49 -6.43 -2.43
CA LEU A 7 -6.35 -5.98 -1.05
C LEU A 7 -6.43 -7.15 -0.07
N LYS A 8 -7.29 -8.15 -0.32
CA LYS A 8 -7.41 -9.32 0.55
C LYS A 8 -6.07 -10.03 0.71
N GLN A 9 -5.36 -10.30 -0.39
CA GLN A 9 -4.02 -10.90 -0.32
C GLN A 9 -3.02 -10.03 0.44
N LEU A 10 -3.04 -8.72 0.21
CA LEU A 10 -2.19 -7.79 0.94
C LEU A 10 -2.46 -7.83 2.46
N LEU A 11 -3.74 -7.84 2.85
CA LEU A 11 -4.16 -7.92 4.24
C LEU A 11 -3.73 -9.22 4.90
N PHE A 12 -3.86 -10.38 4.25
CA PHE A 12 -3.39 -11.64 4.84
C PHE A 12 -1.86 -11.67 5.03
N ALA A 13 -1.11 -10.89 4.26
CA ALA A 13 0.34 -10.79 4.33
C ALA A 13 0.84 -9.58 5.14
N TRP A 14 -0.04 -8.87 5.87
CA TRP A 14 0.29 -7.56 6.47
C TRP A 14 1.53 -7.60 7.35
N GLN A 15 1.68 -8.63 8.19
CA GLN A 15 2.84 -8.79 9.10
C GLN A 15 4.16 -9.09 8.37
N GLU A 16 4.07 -9.61 7.14
CA GLU A 16 5.25 -9.97 6.34
C GLU A 16 5.71 -8.86 5.40
N LEU A 17 5.08 -7.69 5.48
CA LEU A 17 5.48 -6.53 4.68
C LEU A 17 6.86 -6.04 5.14
N PRO A 18 7.72 -5.64 4.18
CA PRO A 18 9.04 -5.15 4.53
C PRO A 18 8.94 -3.82 5.26
N ILE A 19 9.53 -3.73 6.45
CA ILE A 19 9.69 -2.48 7.20
C ILE A 19 11.18 -2.16 7.34
N PRO A 20 11.64 -0.94 6.97
CA PRO A 20 10.86 0.12 6.32
C PRO A 20 10.61 -0.18 4.84
N GLY A 21 9.47 0.25 4.30
CA GLY A 21 9.09 0.05 2.90
C GLY A 21 7.91 0.91 2.47
N ARG A 22 7.60 0.87 1.17
CA ARG A 22 6.48 1.60 0.57
C ARG A 22 5.58 0.64 -0.20
N LEU A 23 4.27 0.84 -0.06
CA LEU A 23 3.24 0.23 -0.87
C LEU A 23 2.92 1.13 -2.06
N TYR A 24 2.74 0.49 -3.21
CA TYR A 24 2.25 1.09 -4.44
C TYR A 24 0.98 0.38 -4.87
N ILE A 25 0.03 1.12 -5.45
CA ILE A 25 -1.26 0.62 -5.88
C ILE A 25 -1.44 0.86 -7.38
N GLU A 26 -2.04 -0.11 -8.08
CA GLU A 26 -2.47 0.06 -9.47
C GLU A 26 -3.53 1.17 -9.58
N VAL A 27 -3.35 2.09 -10.52
CA VAL A 27 -4.30 3.17 -10.80
C VAL A 27 -5.40 2.68 -11.74
N ARG A 28 -6.03 1.56 -11.39
CA ARG A 28 -7.15 0.98 -12.14
C ARG A 28 -8.14 0.34 -11.18
N GLY A 29 -9.42 0.67 -11.36
CA GLY A 29 -10.50 0.09 -10.57
C GLY A 29 -10.55 0.60 -9.14
N ASP A 30 -11.27 -0.14 -8.31
CA ASP A 30 -11.43 0.11 -6.89
C ASP A 30 -10.29 -0.52 -6.07
N ILE A 31 -10.10 -0.03 -4.84
CA ILE A 31 -9.03 -0.48 -3.94
C ILE A 31 -9.11 -1.98 -3.60
N GLU A 32 -10.30 -2.57 -3.58
CA GLU A 32 -10.47 -3.99 -3.20
C GLU A 32 -9.82 -4.90 -4.23
N ASN A 33 -10.00 -4.56 -5.51
CA ASN A 33 -9.54 -5.34 -6.64
C ASN A 33 -8.21 -4.88 -7.24
N ALA A 34 -7.68 -3.73 -6.82
CA ALA A 34 -6.40 -3.21 -7.31
C ALA A 34 -5.23 -4.13 -6.97
N GLN A 35 -4.22 -4.16 -7.84
CA GLN A 35 -2.95 -4.81 -7.51
C GLN A 35 -2.07 -3.91 -6.64
N PHE A 36 -1.25 -4.54 -5.80
CA PHE A 36 -0.33 -3.85 -4.89
C PHE A 36 1.09 -4.37 -5.03
N TRP A 37 2.05 -3.47 -4.80
CA TRP A 37 3.47 -3.81 -4.74
C TRP A 37 4.08 -3.26 -3.47
N ALA A 38 4.70 -4.13 -2.68
CA ALA A 38 5.52 -3.75 -1.53
C ALA A 38 6.99 -3.75 -1.94
N VAL A 39 7.62 -2.57 -1.85
CA VAL A 39 9.04 -2.37 -2.13
C VAL A 39 9.71 -1.97 -0.83
N SER A 40 10.70 -2.74 -0.38
CA SER A 40 11.47 -2.36 0.80
C SER A 40 12.32 -1.13 0.52
N SER A 41 12.61 -0.32 1.54
CA SER A 41 13.45 0.87 1.39
C SER A 41 14.86 0.52 0.91
N LYS A 42 15.36 -0.67 1.29
CA LYS A 42 16.65 -1.19 0.81
C LYS A 42 16.63 -1.45 -0.69
N GLU A 43 15.54 -2.00 -1.22
CA GLU A 43 15.38 -2.22 -2.66
C GLU A 43 15.20 -0.92 -3.42
N ALA A 44 14.43 0.03 -2.88
CA ALA A 44 14.20 1.33 -3.49
C ALA A 44 15.48 2.18 -3.57
N LYS A 45 16.35 2.11 -2.55
CA LYS A 45 17.62 2.86 -2.52
C LYS A 45 18.56 2.55 -3.70
N ASN A 46 18.45 1.35 -4.27
CA ASN A 46 19.29 0.91 -5.38
C ASN A 46 18.68 1.22 -6.76
N GLN A 47 17.59 1.98 -6.81
CA GLN A 47 16.84 2.24 -8.03
C GLN A 47 16.75 3.73 -8.31
N LEU A 48 16.64 4.06 -9.59
CA LEU A 48 16.24 5.39 -10.01
C LEU A 48 14.74 5.60 -9.73
N MET A 49 14.38 6.82 -9.36
CA MET A 49 12.98 7.24 -9.30
C MET A 49 12.59 7.83 -10.65
N ILE A 50 11.59 7.25 -11.28
CA ILE A 50 11.06 7.64 -12.58
C ILE A 50 9.79 8.45 -12.37
N GLU A 51 9.68 9.59 -13.06
CA GLU A 51 8.46 10.39 -13.08
C GLU A 51 7.41 9.74 -13.97
N THR A 52 6.18 9.60 -13.46
CA THR A 52 5.02 9.10 -14.20
C THR A 52 3.88 10.13 -14.10
N GLU A 53 2.79 9.91 -14.82
CA GLU A 53 1.59 10.76 -14.70
C GLU A 53 0.94 10.72 -13.30
N PHE A 54 1.32 9.75 -12.45
CA PHE A 54 0.84 9.62 -11.06
C PHE A 54 1.93 9.93 -10.02
N GLY A 55 3.02 10.56 -10.44
CA GLY A 55 4.16 10.92 -9.60
C GLY A 55 5.34 9.96 -9.72
N ARG A 56 6.27 10.08 -8.78
CA ARG A 56 7.54 9.34 -8.83
C ARG A 56 7.43 7.94 -8.28
N VAL A 57 7.91 6.95 -9.04
CA VAL A 57 7.97 5.55 -8.63
C VAL A 57 9.36 4.97 -8.90
N PRO A 58 9.80 3.93 -8.17
CA PRO A 58 11.03 3.22 -8.47
C PRO A 58 10.99 2.60 -9.87
N GLU A 59 12.14 2.56 -10.55
CA GLU A 59 12.28 2.03 -11.91
C GLU A 59 11.72 0.60 -12.09
N ILE A 60 11.84 -0.27 -11.07
CA ILE A 60 11.24 -1.62 -11.13
C ILE A 60 9.72 -1.60 -11.34
N LEU A 61 9.07 -0.48 -11.01
CA LEU A 61 7.63 -0.28 -11.15
C LEU A 61 7.23 0.48 -12.43
N MET A 62 8.18 0.91 -13.27
CA MET A 62 7.90 1.83 -14.39
C MET A 62 6.90 1.29 -15.43
N ASN A 63 6.82 -0.04 -15.58
CA ASN A 63 5.92 -0.69 -16.53
C ASN A 63 4.55 -1.02 -15.92
N PHE A 64 4.36 -0.71 -14.64
CA PHE A 64 3.09 -0.86 -13.96
C PHE A 64 2.45 0.53 -13.81
N HIS A 65 1.17 0.63 -14.14
CA HIS A 65 0.42 1.88 -14.07
C HIS A 65 0.03 2.15 -12.60
N VAL A 66 1.01 2.53 -11.79
CA VAL A 66 0.92 2.55 -10.33
C VAL A 66 1.22 3.93 -9.76
N LYS A 67 0.75 4.15 -8.53
CA LYS A 67 1.10 5.33 -7.72
C LYS A 67 1.54 4.92 -6.32
N SER A 68 2.26 5.82 -5.66
CA SER A 68 2.57 5.71 -4.24
C SER A 68 1.28 5.64 -3.42
N PHE A 69 1.21 4.71 -2.47
CA PHE A 69 0.00 4.47 -1.68
C PHE A 69 0.20 4.78 -0.20
N LEU A 70 0.91 3.93 0.54
CA LEU A 70 1.16 4.09 1.97
C LEU A 70 2.56 3.57 2.31
N ASP A 71 3.14 4.04 3.41
CA ASP A 71 4.27 3.31 3.99
C ASP A 71 3.79 1.97 4.55
N THR A 72 4.64 0.95 4.45
CA THR A 72 4.31 -0.39 4.96
C THR A 72 4.05 -0.38 6.46
N GLN A 73 4.75 0.47 7.21
CA GLN A 73 4.52 0.64 8.66
C GLN A 73 3.12 1.18 8.94
N ILE A 74 2.72 2.28 8.28
CA ILE A 74 1.38 2.87 8.44
C ILE A 74 0.29 1.84 8.11
N PHE A 75 0.46 1.08 7.03
CA PHE A 75 -0.48 0.02 6.69
C PHE A 75 -0.55 -1.06 7.77
N GLN A 76 0.59 -1.51 8.32
CA GLN A 76 0.59 -2.46 9.43
C GLN A 76 -0.10 -1.91 10.67
N ASP A 77 0.13 -0.64 11.01
CA ASP A 77 -0.47 0.02 12.17
C ASP A 77 -1.99 0.10 12.01
N ILE A 78 -2.50 0.49 10.83
CA ILE A 78 -3.94 0.50 10.54
C ILE A 78 -4.53 -0.89 10.72
N VAL A 79 -3.92 -1.94 10.14
CA VAL A 79 -4.43 -3.31 10.25
C VAL A 79 -4.42 -3.79 11.71
N SER A 80 -3.34 -3.53 12.46
CA SER A 80 -3.24 -3.88 13.88
C SER A 80 -4.35 -3.23 14.70
N LEU A 81 -4.57 -1.92 14.53
CA LEU A 81 -5.59 -1.17 15.25
C LEU A 81 -7.01 -1.69 14.95
N GLN A 82 -7.30 -2.06 13.69
CA GLN A 82 -8.60 -2.64 13.35
C GLN A 82 -8.79 -4.00 14.02
N LEU A 83 -7.76 -4.84 14.06
CA LEU A 83 -7.80 -6.15 14.73
C LEU A 83 -7.98 -6.02 16.24
N GLU A 84 -7.26 -5.09 16.87
CA GLU A 84 -7.39 -4.76 18.30
C GLU A 84 -8.80 -4.23 18.64
N GLY A 85 -9.42 -3.51 17.70
CA GLY A 85 -10.81 -3.06 17.79
C GLY A 85 -11.87 -4.15 17.57
N GLY A 86 -11.46 -5.39 17.32
CA GLY A 86 -12.37 -6.54 17.13
C GLY A 86 -12.79 -6.78 15.67
N THR A 87 -12.18 -6.12 14.70
CA THR A 87 -12.42 -6.38 13.27
C THR A 87 -11.76 -7.69 12.86
N GLU A 88 -12.51 -8.59 12.23
CA GLU A 88 -11.92 -9.77 11.61
C GLU A 88 -11.22 -9.40 10.29
N LEU A 89 -10.07 -10.00 9.97
CA LEU A 89 -9.35 -9.76 8.70
C LEU A 89 -10.22 -10.01 7.44
N GLN A 90 -11.28 -10.80 7.57
CA GLN A 90 -12.22 -11.10 6.49
C GLN A 90 -13.17 -9.92 6.21
N ASP A 91 -13.37 -9.03 7.18
CA ASP A 91 -14.11 -7.77 7.04
C ASP A 91 -13.17 -6.62 6.65
N TYR A 92 -12.59 -6.74 5.45
CA TYR A 92 -11.65 -5.75 4.92
C TYR A 92 -12.29 -4.39 4.62
N LYS A 93 -13.62 -4.25 4.71
CA LYS A 93 -14.33 -2.97 4.52
C LYS A 93 -13.97 -1.95 5.61
N SER A 94 -13.93 -2.39 6.86
CA SER A 94 -13.54 -1.56 7.99
C SER A 94 -12.08 -1.09 7.84
N VAL A 95 -11.20 -1.96 7.32
CA VAL A 95 -9.81 -1.60 7.01
C VAL A 95 -9.72 -0.58 5.86
N ILE A 96 -10.52 -0.74 4.80
CA ILE A 96 -10.58 0.23 3.69
C ILE A 96 -11.03 1.61 4.19
N GLN A 97 -12.04 1.66 5.05
CA GLN A 97 -12.51 2.91 5.63
C GLN A 97 -11.42 3.58 6.47
N ALA A 98 -10.68 2.81 7.27
CA ALA A 98 -9.55 3.34 8.05
C ALA A 98 -8.42 3.86 7.15
N ILE A 99 -8.13 3.17 6.05
CA ILE A 99 -7.19 3.63 5.02
C ILE A 99 -7.65 4.95 4.39
N TYR A 100 -8.91 5.04 3.97
CA TYR A 100 -9.42 6.28 3.36
C TYR A 100 -9.43 7.43 4.37
N TYR A 101 -9.85 7.18 5.61
CA TYR A 101 -9.78 8.16 6.68
C TYR A 101 -8.35 8.65 6.91
N TYR A 102 -7.37 7.74 6.93
CA TYR A 102 -5.96 8.12 7.02
C TYR A 102 -5.56 9.01 5.85
N LEU A 103 -5.85 8.61 4.61
CA LEU A 103 -5.50 9.36 3.40
C LEU A 103 -6.21 10.73 3.29
N GLU A 104 -7.41 10.86 3.83
CA GLU A 104 -8.16 12.14 3.87
C GLU A 104 -7.64 13.09 4.96
N CYS A 105 -7.22 12.55 6.10
CA CYS A 105 -6.64 13.33 7.21
C CYS A 105 -5.14 13.56 7.06
N ASP A 106 -4.46 12.82 6.18
CA ASP A 106 -3.05 13.01 5.89
C ASP A 106 -2.89 14.28 5.04
N ASP A 107 -2.64 15.39 5.73
CA ASP A 107 -2.40 16.74 5.16
C ASP A 107 -1.28 16.78 4.10
N PHE A 108 -0.54 15.68 3.88
CA PHE A 108 0.48 15.55 2.85
C PHE A 108 -0.05 15.13 1.46
N MET A 109 -1.35 14.82 1.32
CA MET A 109 -1.99 14.45 0.04
C MET A 109 -2.72 15.62 -0.67
N HIS A 110 -2.69 16.84 -0.11
CA HIS A 110 -3.31 18.05 -0.65
C HIS A 110 -2.31 19.08 -1.18
#